data_AF-A0A0F8WKI2-F1
#
_entry.id   AF-A0A0F8WKI2-F1
#
_cell.length_a   1.000
_cell.length_b   1.000
_cell.length_c   1.000
_cell.angle_alpha   90.00
_cell.angle_beta   90.00
_cell.angle_gamma   90.00
#
_symmetry.space_group_name_H-M   'P 1'
#
loop_
_entity.id
_entity.type
_entity.pdbx_description
1 polymer ?
#
loop_
_entity_poly.entity_id
_entity_poly.type
_entity_poly.pdbx_seq_one_letter_code
_entity_poly.pdbx_strand_id
1 'polypeptide(L)'
;NYELIEGDIHETLPNYLREHPELRISLLHIDVDVYEPTETILSSLLNHVVRGGVIMLDDYNTVSGETKAVDEFFADKPNVKIKTLSWTNTPAGYIVKE
;
A
#
# COMPACT_ATOMS: atom_id res chain seq x y z
N ASN A 1 -0.51 21.89 5.25
CA ASN A 1 -0.92 20.55 5.76
C ASN A 1 -0.99 19.51 4.65
N TYR A 2 -0.31 19.71 3.54
CA TYR A 2 -0.11 18.72 2.48
C TYR A 2 1.33 18.85 2.00
N GLU A 3 1.85 17.78 1.44
CA GLU A 3 3.18 17.70 0.88
C GLU A 3 3.10 16.85 -0.38
N LEU A 4 3.77 17.30 -1.43
CA LEU A 4 3.87 16.58 -2.69
C LEU A 4 5.33 16.26 -2.89
N ILE A 5 5.62 14.97 -3.05
CA ILE A 5 6.98 14.48 -3.29
C ILE A 5 7.05 14.10 -4.76
N GLU A 6 7.80 14.87 -5.53
CA GLU A 6 8.04 14.59 -6.95
C GLU A 6 9.19 13.59 -7.09
N GLY A 7 8.99 12.55 -7.89
CA GLY A 7 10.05 11.63 -8.30
C GLY A 7 9.60 10.17 -8.32
N ASP A 8 10.56 9.30 -8.61
CA ASP A 8 10.38 7.85 -8.53
C ASP A 8 10.28 7.43 -7.05
N ILE A 9 9.31 6.58 -6.73
CA ILE A 9 9.08 6.11 -5.36
C ILE A 9 10.26 5.31 -4.81
N HIS A 10 11.02 4.62 -5.67
CA HIS A 10 12.21 3.87 -5.26
C HIS A 10 13.32 4.77 -4.70
N GLU A 11 13.34 6.05 -5.11
CA GLU A 11 14.32 7.03 -4.63
C GLU A 11 13.73 7.90 -3.52
N THR A 12 12.49 8.35 -3.69
CA THR A 12 11.87 9.34 -2.81
C THR A 12 11.39 8.76 -1.49
N LEU A 13 10.81 7.55 -1.49
CA LEU A 13 10.25 6.94 -0.28
C LEU A 13 11.32 6.64 0.79
N PRO A 14 12.50 6.06 0.47
CA PRO A 14 13.55 5.88 1.46
C PRO A 14 14.05 7.20 2.06
N ASN A 15 14.13 8.26 1.25
CA ASN A 15 14.52 9.59 1.73
C ASN A 15 13.47 10.16 2.68
N TYR A 16 12.19 10.08 2.30
CA TYR A 16 11.08 10.53 3.12
C TYR A 16 11.05 9.83 4.49
N LEU A 17 11.25 8.51 4.52
CA LEU A 17 11.27 7.75 5.78
C LEU A 17 12.47 8.08 6.67
N ARG A 18 13.62 8.47 6.09
CA ARG A 18 14.77 8.95 6.88
C ARG A 18 14.51 10.31 7.51
N GLU A 19 13.79 11.17 6.81
CA GLU A 19 13.45 12.52 7.27
C GLU A 19 12.28 12.53 8.25
N HIS A 20 11.39 11.53 8.16
CA HIS A 20 10.19 11.38 8.99
C HIS A 20 10.15 10.03 9.74
N PRO A 21 11.10 9.75 10.65
CA PRO A 21 11.10 8.51 11.42
C PRO A 21 9.86 8.35 12.31
N GLU A 22 9.16 9.44 12.63
CA GLU A 22 7.91 9.47 13.40
C GLU A 22 6.65 9.12 12.59
N LEU A 23 6.78 8.87 11.29
CA LEU A 23 5.65 8.66 10.39
C LEU A 23 4.72 7.54 10.89
N ARG A 24 3.44 7.91 11.06
CA ARG A 24 2.34 7.00 11.37
C ARG A 24 1.23 7.19 10.36
N ILE A 25 0.77 6.09 9.78
CA ILE A 25 -0.18 6.11 8.66
C ILE A 25 -1.51 5.54 9.14
N SER A 26 -2.58 6.33 9.07
CA SER A 26 -3.95 5.87 9.29
C SER A 26 -4.60 5.30 8.03
N LEU A 27 -4.22 5.82 6.86
CA LEU A 27 -4.64 5.35 5.54
C LEU A 27 -3.44 5.35 4.60
N LEU A 28 -3.08 4.18 4.08
CA LEU A 28 -2.12 4.01 3.00
C LEU A 28 -2.92 3.72 1.73
N HIS A 29 -2.89 4.62 0.76
CA HIS A 29 -3.54 4.43 -0.54
C HIS A 29 -2.47 4.09 -1.59
N ILE A 30 -2.62 2.96 -2.27
CA ILE A 30 -1.71 2.46 -3.31
C ILE A 30 -2.45 2.50 -4.64
N ASP A 31 -1.92 3.28 -5.56
CA ASP A 31 -2.48 3.56 -6.89
C ASP A 31 -1.28 3.84 -7.82
N VAL A 32 -0.57 2.78 -8.21
CA VAL A 32 0.66 2.85 -9.01
C VAL A 32 0.68 1.87 -10.18
N ASP A 33 -0.37 1.06 -10.35
CA ASP A 33 -0.57 0.00 -11.36
C ASP A 33 0.45 -1.15 -11.38
N VAL A 34 1.74 -0.85 -11.22
CA VAL A 34 2.87 -1.70 -11.58
C VAL A 34 3.50 -2.37 -10.37
N TYR A 35 4.18 -3.49 -10.63
CA TYR A 35 4.64 -4.44 -9.60
C TYR A 35 5.71 -3.83 -8.68
N GLU A 36 6.78 -3.29 -9.25
CA GLU A 36 7.96 -2.81 -8.54
C GLU A 36 7.65 -1.71 -7.51
N PRO A 37 6.92 -0.63 -7.84
CA PRO A 37 6.55 0.39 -6.86
C PRO A 37 5.53 -0.13 -5.83
N THR A 38 4.61 -1.01 -6.21
CA THR A 38 3.67 -1.64 -5.26
C THR A 38 4.44 -2.43 -4.19
N GLU A 39 5.39 -3.26 -4.61
CA GLU A 39 6.24 -4.04 -3.71
C GLU A 39 7.08 -3.14 -2.80
N THR A 40 7.67 -2.08 -3.38
CA THR A 40 8.46 -1.08 -2.63
C THR A 40 7.62 -0.37 -1.57
N ILE A 41 6.39 0.02 -1.90
CA ILE A 41 5.45 0.65 -0.96
C ILE A 41 5.10 -0.32 0.17
N LEU A 42 4.70 -1.54 -0.15
CA LEU A 42 4.28 -2.53 0.85
C LEU A 42 5.43 -2.89 1.80
N SER A 43 6.63 -3.13 1.27
CA SER A 43 7.81 -3.48 2.07
C SER A 43 8.26 -2.34 2.98
N SER A 44 8.14 -1.09 2.51
CA SER A 44 8.61 0.09 3.25
C SER A 44 7.58 0.64 4.23
N LEU A 45 6.30 0.71 3.85
CA LEU A 45 5.28 1.46 4.60
C LEU A 45 4.34 0.62 5.44
N LEU A 46 4.24 -0.69 5.21
CA LEU A 46 3.28 -1.50 5.95
C LEU A 46 3.51 -1.44 7.48
N ASN A 47 4.77 -1.34 7.92
CA ASN A 47 5.10 -1.21 9.33
C ASN A 47 4.71 0.15 9.94
N HIS A 48 4.60 1.20 9.12
CA HIS A 48 4.17 2.53 9.53
C HIS A 48 2.66 2.68 9.62
N VAL A 49 1.89 1.78 9.00
CA VAL A 49 0.43 1.71 9.17
C VAL A 49 0.11 1.36 10.62
N VAL A 50 -0.77 2.13 11.27
CA VAL A 50 -1.14 1.89 12.67
C VAL A 50 -2.14 0.73 12.79
N ARG A 51 -2.28 0.16 13.99
CA ARG A 51 -3.38 -0.75 14.30
C ARG A 51 -4.73 -0.08 14.03
N GLY A 52 -5.61 -0.74 13.32
CA GLY A 52 -6.88 -0.21 12.81
C GLY A 52 -6.74 0.69 11.58
N GLY A 53 -5.51 0.95 11.12
CA GLY A 53 -5.25 1.66 9.87
C GLY A 53 -5.63 0.82 8.66
N VAL A 54 -5.89 1.51 7.55
CA VAL A 54 -6.36 0.90 6.31
C VAL A 54 -5.27 0.97 5.25
N ILE A 55 -5.02 -0.15 4.56
CA ILE A 55 -4.30 -0.16 3.29
C ILE A 55 -5.35 -0.31 2.19
N MET A 56 -5.41 0.64 1.28
CA MET A 56 -6.34 0.69 0.16
C MET A 56 -5.56 0.43 -1.13
N LEU A 57 -6.08 -0.47 -1.94
CA LEU A 57 -5.48 -0.94 -3.19
C LEU A 57 -6.43 -0.56 -4.32
N ASP A 58 -6.03 0.35 -5.20
CA ASP A 58 -6.94 0.91 -6.20
C ASP A 58 -7.27 -0.10 -7.31
N ASP A 59 -6.28 -0.90 -7.75
CA ASP A 59 -6.35 -1.79 -8.91
C ASP A 59 -6.13 -3.28 -8.58
N TYR A 60 -6.20 -3.67 -7.31
CA TYR A 60 -6.09 -5.08 -6.91
C TYR A 60 -7.15 -5.94 -7.61
N ASN A 61 -6.72 -7.03 -8.26
CA ASN A 61 -7.56 -7.90 -9.10
C ASN A 61 -8.07 -7.25 -10.40
N THR A 62 -7.59 -6.05 -10.74
CA THR A 62 -7.85 -5.34 -12.00
C THR A 62 -6.59 -5.24 -12.85
N VAL A 63 -5.45 -4.91 -12.25
CA VAL A 63 -4.14 -4.79 -12.92
C VAL A 63 -3.17 -5.87 -12.41
N SER A 64 -2.52 -6.58 -13.35
CA SER A 64 -1.67 -7.73 -13.02
C SER A 64 -0.42 -7.36 -12.22
N GLY A 65 0.13 -6.16 -12.42
CA GLY A 65 1.29 -5.65 -11.71
C GLY A 65 1.04 -5.54 -10.20
N GLU A 66 0.11 -4.66 -9.81
CA GLU A 66 -0.30 -4.50 -8.41
C GLU A 66 -0.81 -5.83 -7.81
N THR A 67 -1.69 -6.55 -8.51
CA THR A 67 -2.25 -7.82 -8.01
C THR A 67 -1.16 -8.81 -7.65
N LYS A 68 -0.18 -9.00 -8.53
CA LYS A 68 0.93 -9.93 -8.30
C LYS A 68 1.80 -9.47 -7.12
N ALA A 69 2.10 -8.18 -7.03
CA ALA A 69 2.91 -7.65 -5.93
C ALA A 69 2.21 -7.83 -4.57
N VAL A 70 0.91 -7.54 -4.50
CA VAL A 70 0.09 -7.73 -3.29
C VAL A 70 0.03 -9.21 -2.91
N ASP A 71 -0.29 -10.09 -3.86
CA ASP A 71 -0.44 -11.53 -3.61
C ASP A 71 0.89 -12.15 -3.12
N GLU A 72 2.01 -11.82 -3.77
CA GLU A 72 3.34 -12.32 -3.37
C GLU A 72 3.76 -11.76 -2.01
N PHE A 73 3.52 -10.47 -1.75
CA PHE A 73 3.89 -9.83 -0.49
C PHE A 73 3.15 -10.41 0.71
N PHE A 74 1.89 -10.83 0.55
CA PHE A 74 1.07 -11.39 1.62
C PHE A 74 0.98 -12.92 1.62
N ALA A 75 1.67 -13.62 0.71
CA ALA A 75 1.62 -15.08 0.59
C ALA A 75 2.01 -15.83 1.88
N ASP A 76 2.93 -15.28 2.67
CA ASP A 76 3.40 -15.83 3.95
C ASP A 76 2.66 -15.26 5.18
N LYS A 77 1.61 -14.44 4.97
CA LYS A 77 0.86 -13.71 6.01
C LYS A 77 -0.61 -14.15 6.01
N PRO A 78 -0.92 -15.38 6.47
CA PRO A 78 -2.27 -15.97 6.36
C PRO A 78 -3.36 -15.23 7.14
N ASN A 79 -2.98 -14.34 8.06
CA ASN A 79 -3.93 -13.54 8.83
C ASN A 79 -4.38 -12.26 8.11
N VAL A 80 -3.72 -11.87 7.03
CA VAL A 80 -4.11 -10.70 6.24
C VAL A 80 -5.31 -11.05 5.37
N LYS A 81 -6.38 -10.26 5.50
CA LYS A 81 -7.59 -10.42 4.71
C LYS A 81 -7.78 -9.20 3.83
N ILE A 82 -7.68 -9.41 2.53
CA ILE A 82 -8.06 -8.43 1.52
C ILE A 82 -9.59 -8.49 1.38
N LYS A 83 -10.23 -7.35 1.57
CA LYS A 83 -11.69 -7.19 1.49
C LYS A 83 -12.01 -6.35 0.26
N THR A 84 -13.12 -6.67 -0.40
CA THR A 84 -13.67 -5.89 -1.51
C THR A 84 -15.03 -5.31 -1.13
N LEU A 85 -15.52 -4.34 -1.89
CA LEU A 85 -16.84 -3.76 -1.70
C LEU A 85 -17.81 -4.35 -2.73
N SER A 86 -19.00 -4.75 -2.30
CA SER A 86 -19.98 -5.39 -3.20
C SER A 86 -20.63 -4.43 -4.21
N TRP A 87 -20.44 -3.12 -4.03
CA TRP A 87 -21.13 -2.07 -4.79
C TRP A 87 -20.20 -1.25 -5.69
N THR A 88 -18.88 -1.46 -5.61
CA THR A 88 -17.88 -0.76 -6.43
C THR A 88 -16.67 -1.66 -6.70
N ASN A 89 -16.01 -1.43 -7.82
CA ASN A 89 -14.72 -2.03 -8.15
C ASN A 89 -13.53 -1.09 -7.86
N THR A 90 -13.80 0.12 -7.34
CA THR A 90 -12.77 1.12 -7.00
C THR A 90 -13.11 1.74 -5.62
N PRO A 91 -12.21 1.67 -4.62
CA PRO A 91 -10.96 0.90 -4.67
C PRO A 91 -11.26 -0.60 -4.82
N ALA A 92 -10.41 -1.31 -5.55
CA ALA A 92 -10.66 -2.72 -5.84
C ALA A 92 -10.47 -3.62 -4.62
N GLY A 93 -9.63 -3.20 -3.66
CA GLY A 93 -9.45 -3.90 -2.40
C GLY A 93 -9.01 -3.02 -1.24
N TYR A 94 -9.20 -3.51 -0.02
CA TYR A 94 -8.61 -2.91 1.17
C TYR A 94 -8.30 -3.94 2.26
N ILE A 95 -7.34 -3.60 3.12
CA ILE A 95 -6.90 -4.37 4.28
C ILE A 95 -7.06 -3.49 5.51
N VAL A 96 -7.54 -4.06 6.61
CA VAL A 96 -7.51 -3.41 7.93
C VAL A 96 -6.40 -4.05 8.74
N LYS A 97 -5.41 -3.26 9.17
CA LYS A 97 -4.29 -3.77 9.97
C LYS A 97 -4.74 -4.09 11.39
N GLU A 98 -4.56 -5.35 11.81
CA GLU A 98 -5.00 -5.84 13.12
C GLU A 98 -4.09 -5.50 14.30
#